data_AF-A0A7J3EGG3-F1
#
_entry.id   AF-A0A7J3EGG3-F1
#
_cell.length_a   1.000
_cell.length_b   1.000
_cell.length_c   1.000
_cell.angle_alpha   90.00
_cell.angle_beta   90.00
_cell.angle_gamma   90.00
#
_symmetry.space_group_name_H-M   'P 1'
#
loop_
_entity.id
_entity.type
_entity.pdbx_description
1 polymer ?
#
loop_
_entity_poly.entity_id
_entity_poly.type
_entity_poly.pdbx_seq_one_letter_code
_entity_poly.pdbx_strand_id
1 'polypeptide(L)'
;MSEEELLRLTASVKFNSEHAIAKAIVEYAENKGVEIPRIEEFKALPGKGAYGKVGEREVYVGSVKLLEDLKIRVEDPKIIELQKQGKTVVTLFLQ
;
A
#
# COMPACT_ATOMS: atom_id res chain seq x y z
N MET A 1 -5.06 13.00 4.27
CA MET A 1 -5.20 11.70 4.95
C MET A 1 -4.25 11.69 6.14
N SER A 2 -4.68 11.18 7.29
CA SER A 2 -3.81 11.02 8.46
C SER A 2 -2.85 9.83 8.29
N GLU A 3 -1.79 9.76 9.10
CA GLU A 3 -0.88 8.60 9.12
C GLU A 3 -1.60 7.32 9.51
N GLU A 4 -2.53 7.41 10.47
CA GLU A 4 -3.35 6.28 10.90
C GLU A 4 -4.28 5.78 9.78
N GLU A 5 -4.94 6.67 9.04
CA GLU A 5 -5.81 6.30 7.92
C GLU A 5 -5.01 5.70 6.76
N LEU A 6 -3.81 6.24 6.47
CA LEU A 6 -2.87 5.66 5.52
C LEU A 6 -2.52 4.22 5.92
N LEU A 7 -2.13 4.02 7.18
CA LEU A 7 -1.73 2.71 7.68
C LEU A 7 -2.90 1.73 7.68
N ARG A 8 -4.09 2.16 8.10
CA ARG A 8 -5.33 1.38 8.10
C ARG A 8 -5.67 0.82 6.72
N LEU A 9 -5.70 1.68 5.70
CA LEU A 9 -6.02 1.27 4.33
C LEU A 9 -4.90 0.42 3.71
N THR A 10 -3.64 0.76 3.98
CA THR A 10 -2.48 -0.01 3.51
C THR A 10 -2.50 -1.42 4.07
N ALA A 11 -2.70 -1.55 5.39
CA ALA A 11 -2.75 -2.83 6.07
C ALA A 11 -3.94 -3.67 5.61
N SER A 12 -5.10 -3.06 5.37
CA SER A 12 -6.29 -3.75 4.82
C SER A 12 -5.98 -4.45 3.49
N VAL A 13 -5.37 -3.74 2.54
CA VAL A 13 -4.97 -4.33 1.24
C VAL A 13 -3.85 -5.35 1.40
N LYS A 14 -2.93 -5.16 2.35
CA LYS A 14 -1.80 -6.07 2.58
C LYS A 14 -2.14 -7.31 3.39
N PHE A 15 -3.25 -7.30 4.12
CA PHE A 15 -3.69 -8.43 4.96
C PHE A 15 -3.79 -9.75 4.18
N ASN A 16 -4.26 -9.68 2.92
CA ASN A 16 -4.42 -10.84 2.04
C ASN A 16 -3.16 -11.19 1.22
N SER A 17 -2.02 -10.54 1.46
CA SER A 17 -0.77 -10.78 0.73
C SER A 17 0.25 -11.53 1.59
N GLU A 18 0.84 -12.59 1.04
CA GLU A 18 1.77 -13.45 1.79
C GLU A 18 3.23 -12.94 1.81
N HIS A 19 3.54 -11.86 1.10
CA HIS A 19 4.89 -11.33 1.00
C HIS A 19 5.42 -10.81 2.35
N ALA A 20 6.74 -10.91 2.57
CA ALA A 20 7.39 -10.45 3.80
C ALA A 20 7.08 -8.97 4.14
N ILE A 21 7.04 -8.09 3.13
CA ILE A 21 6.71 -6.67 3.31
C ILE A 21 5.26 -6.50 3.74
N ALA A 22 4.34 -7.29 3.20
CA ALA A 22 2.92 -7.22 3.56
C ALA A 22 2.73 -7.59 5.03
N LYS A 23 3.36 -8.68 5.47
CA LYS A 23 3.38 -9.12 6.87
C LYS A 23 3.92 -8.03 7.80
N ALA A 24 5.05 -7.41 7.44
CA ALA A 24 5.64 -6.34 8.24
C ALA A 24 4.72 -5.10 8.36
N ILE A 25 3.99 -4.75 7.30
CA ILE A 25 3.01 -3.64 7.34
C ILE A 25 1.82 -3.98 8.24
N VAL A 26 1.26 -5.19 8.10
CA VAL A 26 0.12 -5.66 8.90
C VAL A 26 0.50 -5.72 10.38
N GLU A 27 1.64 -6.33 10.70
CA GLU A 27 2.16 -6.41 12.07
C GLU A 27 2.42 -5.01 12.66
N TYR A 28 2.95 -4.07 11.86
CA TYR A 28 3.13 -2.69 12.31
C TYR A 28 1.79 -2.00 12.62
N ALA A 29 0.75 -2.23 11.81
CA ALA A 29 -0.60 -1.71 12.07
C ALA A 29 -1.23 -2.29 13.33
N GLU A 30 -1.14 -3.61 13.51
CA GLU A 30 -1.62 -4.31 14.71
C GLU A 30 -0.92 -3.82 15.98
N ASN A 31 0.41 -3.68 15.94
CA ASN A 31 1.19 -3.14 17.07
C ASN A 31 0.86 -1.68 17.41
N LYS A 32 0.34 -0.92 16.44
CA LYS A 32 -0.15 0.45 16.64
C LYS A 32 -1.61 0.49 17.11
N GLY A 33 -2.27 -0.65 17.26
CA GLY A 33 -3.69 -0.73 17.65
C GLY A 33 -4.63 -0.23 16.56
N VAL A 34 -4.19 -0.18 15.30
CA VAL A 34 -5.01 0.28 14.18
C VAL A 34 -5.95 -0.83 13.76
N GLU A 35 -7.24 -0.52 13.68
CA GLU A 35 -8.24 -1.45 13.15
C GLU A 35 -7.97 -1.71 11.66
N ILE A 36 -7.86 -2.98 11.27
CA ILE A 36 -7.66 -3.39 9.88
C ILE A 36 -9.01 -3.83 9.29
N PRO A 37 -9.67 -3.00 8.46
CA PRO A 37 -10.95 -3.37 7.88
C PRO A 37 -10.78 -4.52 6.89
N ARG A 38 -11.82 -5.34 6.75
CA ARG A 38 -11.89 -6.35 5.70
C ARG A 38 -11.98 -5.67 4.34
N ILE A 39 -11.24 -6.22 3.37
CA ILE A 39 -11.23 -5.77 1.99
C ILE A 39 -12.14 -6.63 1.11
N GLU A 40 -12.82 -5.97 0.19
CA GLU A 40 -13.59 -6.57 -0.91
C GLU A 40 -12.79 -6.52 -2.22
N GLU A 41 -13.16 -7.38 -3.19
CA GLU A 41 -12.54 -7.39 -4.53
C GLU A 41 -11.00 -7.43 -4.54
N PHE A 42 -10.40 -8.10 -3.55
CA PHE A 42 -8.94 -8.19 -3.45
C PHE A 42 -8.34 -8.80 -4.72
N LYS A 43 -7.32 -8.11 -5.28
CA LYS A 43 -6.53 -8.57 -6.42
C LYS A 43 -5.05 -8.39 -6.13
N ALA A 44 -4.31 -9.49 -6.17
CA ALA A 44 -2.85 -9.42 -6.21
C ALA A 44 -2.39 -8.91 -7.58
N LEU A 45 -1.40 -8.01 -7.59
CA LEU A 45 -0.76 -7.47 -8.80
C LEU A 45 0.71 -7.91 -8.79
N PRO A 46 1.04 -9.09 -9.36
CA PRO A 46 2.37 -9.69 -9.25
C PRO A 46 3.49 -8.74 -9.66
N GLY A 47 4.53 -8.67 -8.82
CA GLY A 47 5.69 -7.80 -9.03
C GLY A 47 5.43 -6.29 -8.84
N LYS A 48 4.20 -5.89 -8.53
CA LYS A 48 3.78 -4.47 -8.49
C LYS A 48 3.13 -4.09 -7.18
N GLY A 49 2.19 -4.87 -6.68
CA GLY A 49 1.42 -4.54 -5.48
C GLY A 49 0.15 -5.37 -5.34
N ALA A 50 -0.89 -4.73 -4.81
CA ALA A 50 -2.22 -5.31 -4.69
C ALA A 50 -3.28 -4.20 -4.72
N TYR A 51 -4.52 -4.61 -4.92
CA TYR A 51 -5.71 -3.78 -4.99
C TYR A 51 -6.82 -4.37 -4.12
N GLY A 52 -7.74 -3.53 -3.68
CA GLY A 52 -9.14 -3.90 -3.45
C GLY A 52 -9.95 -2.73 -2.93
N LYS A 53 -11.13 -3.03 -2.38
CA LYS A 53 -12.12 -2.05 -1.94
C LYS A 53 -12.31 -2.06 -0.43
N VAL A 54 -12.37 -0.86 0.15
CA VAL A 54 -12.77 -0.63 1.53
C VAL A 54 -14.01 0.25 1.52
N GLY A 55 -15.19 -0.37 1.63
CA GLY A 55 -16.45 0.29 1.29
C GLY A 55 -16.47 0.67 -0.19
N GLU A 56 -16.80 1.93 -0.49
CA GLU A 56 -16.83 2.44 -1.87
C GLU A 56 -15.46 2.89 -2.39
N ARG A 57 -14.42 2.91 -1.55
CA ARG A 57 -13.09 3.41 -1.94
C ARG A 57 -12.26 2.31 -2.57
N GLU A 58 -11.73 2.60 -3.75
CA GLU A 58 -10.73 1.78 -4.43
C GLU A 58 -9.33 2.09 -3.91
N VAL A 59 -8.62 1.08 -3.43
CA VAL A 59 -7.31 1.22 -2.78
C VAL A 59 -6.28 0.37 -3.50
N TYR A 60 -5.23 1.03 -4.00
CA TYR A 60 -4.08 0.39 -4.63
C TYR A 60 -2.86 0.56 -3.72
N VAL A 61 -2.16 -0.54 -3.43
CA VAL A 61 -0.98 -0.52 -2.56
C VAL A 61 0.17 -1.30 -3.17
N GLY A 62 1.26 -0.63 -3.50
CA GLY A 62 2.33 -1.24 -4.27
C GLY A 62 3.61 -0.43 -4.37
N SER A 63 4.48 -0.83 -5.28
CA SER A 63 5.66 -0.07 -5.67
C SER A 63 5.29 1.16 -6.49
N VAL A 64 6.25 2.06 -6.67
CA VAL A 64 6.11 3.24 -7.55
C VAL A 64 5.71 2.84 -8.98
N LYS A 65 6.17 1.68 -9.48
CA LYS A 65 5.82 1.16 -10.81
C LYS A 65 4.32 0.91 -10.98
N LEU A 66 3.61 0.57 -9.89
CA LEU A 66 2.16 0.40 -9.95
C LEU A 66 1.46 1.72 -10.32
N LEU A 67 1.99 2.85 -9.84
CA LEU A 67 1.43 4.17 -10.16
C LEU A 67 1.66 4.53 -11.63
N GLU A 68 2.81 4.16 -12.19
CA GLU A 68 3.10 4.34 -13.62
C GLU A 68 2.12 3.55 -14.50
N ASP A 69 1.78 2.31 -14.13
CA ASP A 69 0.78 1.50 -14.84
C ASP A 69 -0.62 2.15 -14.80
N LEU A 70 -0.94 2.81 -13.68
CA LEU A 70 -2.15 3.62 -13.50
C LEU A 70 -2.07 4.98 -14.22
N LYS A 71 -0.99 5.23 -14.97
CA LYS A 71 -0.70 6.48 -15.69
C LYS A 71 -0.55 7.70 -14.78
N ILE A 72 -0.13 7.46 -13.54
CA ILE A 72 0.12 8.48 -12.52
C ILE A 72 1.63 8.73 -12.48
N ARG A 73 2.05 9.93 -12.83
CA ARG A 73 3.44 10.36 -12.66
C ARG A 73 3.67 10.79 -11.22
N VAL A 74 4.71 10.23 -10.61
CA VAL A 74 5.17 10.62 -9.28
C VAL A 74 6.61 11.09 -9.38
N GLU A 75 6.80 12.40 -9.25
CA GLU A 75 8.10 13.06 -9.29
C GLU A 75 8.45 13.63 -7.91
N ASP A 76 8.21 12.86 -6.85
CA ASP A 76 8.56 13.27 -5.48
C ASP A 76 10.06 13.00 -5.24
N PRO A 77 10.88 14.05 -5.01
CA PRO A 77 12.31 13.90 -4.73
C PRO A 77 12.60 12.96 -3.54
N LYS A 78 11.69 12.90 -2.56
CA LYS A 78 11.84 12.05 -1.37
C LYS A 78 11.75 10.57 -1.73
N ILE A 79 10.90 10.19 -2.69
CA ILE A 79 10.79 8.81 -3.16
C ILE A 79 12.10 8.40 -3.84
N ILE A 80 12.63 9.27 -4.71
CA ILE A 80 13.90 9.04 -5.40
C ILE A 80 15.04 8.89 -4.38
N GLU A 81 15.10 9.75 -3.37
CA GLU A 81 16.11 9.69 -2.33
C GLU A 81 16.04 8.39 -1.51
N LEU A 82 14.86 7.99 -1.04
CA LEU A 82 14.66 6.76 -0.29
C LEU A 82 15.06 5.52 -1.12
N GLN A 83 14.71 5.50 -2.40
CA GLN A 83 15.12 4.42 -3.31
C GLN A 83 16.64 4.37 -3.50
N LYS A 84 17.32 5.52 -3.63
CA LYS A 84 18.80 5.59 -3.70
C LYS A 84 19.47 5.08 -2.43
N GLN A 85 18.82 5.18 -1.28
CA GLN A 85 19.28 4.59 -0.01
C GLN A 85 19.02 3.08 0.09
N GLY A 86 18.50 2.43 -0.97
CA GLY A 86 18.17 1.00 -0.97
C GLY A 86 16.89 0.66 -0.21
N LYS A 87 16.08 1.65 0.18
CA LYS A 87 14.81 1.42 0.88
C LYS A 87 13.74 0.98 -0.11
N THR A 88 12.91 0.05 0.34
CA THR A 88 11.70 -0.31 -0.43
C THR A 88 10.60 0.69 -0.13
N VAL A 89 10.19 1.45 -1.14
CA VAL A 89 9.08 2.41 -1.04
C VAL A 89 7.78 1.71 -1.42
N VAL A 90 6.82 1.73 -0.51
CA VAL A 90 5.45 1.29 -0.74
C VAL A 90 4.56 2.53 -0.80
N THR A 91 3.76 2.62 -1.84
CA THR A 91 2.81 3.70 -2.09
C THR A 91 1.39 3.20 -1.85
N LEU A 92 0.52 4.11 -1.45
CA LEU A 92 -0.93 3.93 -1.44
C LEU A 92 -1.53 4.97 -2.38
N PHE A 93 -2.45 4.53 -3.23
CA PHE A 93 -3.23 5.37 -4.11
C PHE A 93 -4.72 5.07 -3.94
N LEU A 94 -5.52 6.14 -3.87
CA LEU A 94 -6.98 6.08 -3.75
C LEU A 94 -7.57 6.59 -5.06
N GLN A 95 -8.55 5.86 -5.59
CA GLN A 95 -9.33 6.27 -6.74
C GLN A 95 -10.75 6.67 -6.31
#